data_AF-A0A413T1R6-F1
#
_entry.id   AF-A0A413T1R6-F1
#
_cell.length_a   1.000
_cell.length_b   1.000
_cell.length_c   1.000
_cell.angle_alpha   90.00
_cell.angle_beta   90.00
_cell.angle_gamma   90.00
#
_symmetry.space_group_name_H-M   'P 1'
#
loop_
_entity.id
_entity.type
_entity.pdbx_description
1 polymer ?
#
loop_
_entity_poly.entity_id
_entity_poly.type
_entity_poly.pdbx_seq_one_letter_code
_entity_poly.pdbx_strand_id
1 'polypeptide(L)'
;MHILVHNAGDAYSRPSGFRKGVRDKAWEEVEKASPDGIVHDPKTGRPMSKDEPWDMGHKPGYEFRKHRASARERGITRKQFLDEHNNPSHYRPELPSSNRSHVCEDLTDLYLGP
;
A
#
# COMPACT_ATOMS: atom_id res chain seq x y z
N MET A 1 31.34 -0.69 18.00
CA MET A 1 30.00 -0.27 17.53
C MET A 1 30.07 -0.09 16.04
N HIS A 2 29.47 -0.99 15.25
CA HIS A 2 29.55 -0.95 13.79
C HIS A 2 28.57 0.11 13.28
N ILE A 3 29.09 1.30 12.99
CA ILE A 3 28.36 2.31 12.22
C ILE A 3 28.43 1.84 10.76
N LEU A 4 27.43 1.09 10.34
CA LEU A 4 27.20 0.75 8.94
C LEU A 4 26.59 1.98 8.25
N VAL A 5 27.45 2.91 7.84
CA VAL A 5 27.08 3.95 6.88
C VAL A 5 26.94 3.27 5.51
N HIS A 6 25.78 2.67 5.27
CA HIS A 6 25.44 2.20 3.93
C HIS A 6 25.08 3.43 3.08
N ASN A 7 26.04 3.92 2.30
CA ASN A 7 25.79 4.69 1.08
C ASN A 7 25.11 3.81 0.01
N ALA A 8 23.97 3.22 0.35
CA ALA A 8 23.12 2.48 -0.58
C ALA A 8 22.04 3.44 -1.04
N GLY A 9 22.11 3.92 -2.30
CA GLY A 9 21.07 4.75 -2.90
C GLY A 9 19.69 4.20 -2.53
N ASP A 10 18.95 4.98 -1.73
CA ASP A 10 17.72 4.63 -1.02
C ASP A 10 17.29 3.17 -1.19
N ALA A 11 17.87 2.24 -0.43
CA ALA A 11 17.43 0.84 -0.44
C ALA A 11 15.90 0.72 -0.20
N TYR A 12 15.33 1.71 0.50
CA TYR A 12 13.91 1.89 0.81
C TYR A 12 13.24 3.01 -0.01
N SER A 13 13.78 3.35 -1.19
CA SER A 13 13.15 4.30 -2.13
C SER A 13 11.80 3.78 -2.58
N ARG A 14 10.88 4.71 -2.83
CA ARG A 14 9.57 4.38 -3.38
C ARG A 14 9.78 3.79 -4.78
N PRO A 15 9.37 2.54 -5.02
CA PRO A 15 9.38 2.01 -6.38
C PRO A 15 8.43 2.84 -7.24
N SER A 16 8.80 3.06 -8.49
CA SER A 16 8.00 3.85 -9.44
C SER A 16 6.70 3.16 -9.85
N GLY A 17 6.52 1.88 -9.50
CA GLY A 17 5.32 1.12 -9.80
C GLY A 17 5.27 -0.22 -9.07
N PHE A 18 4.14 -0.89 -9.27
CA PHE A 18 3.84 -2.20 -8.70
C PHE A 18 4.15 -3.31 -9.71
N ARG A 19 4.40 -4.52 -9.22
CA ARG A 19 4.52 -5.72 -10.05
C ARG A 19 3.21 -5.97 -10.81
N LYS A 20 3.34 -6.52 -12.01
CA LYS A 20 2.20 -6.88 -12.85
C LYS A 20 1.25 -7.82 -12.09
N GLY A 21 -0.03 -7.47 -12.05
CA GLY A 21 -1.08 -8.25 -11.39
C GLY A 21 -1.32 -7.94 -9.91
N VAL A 22 -0.50 -7.09 -9.25
CA VAL A 22 -0.77 -6.67 -7.86
C VAL A 22 -2.08 -5.89 -7.79
N ARG A 23 -2.32 -5.01 -8.77
CA ARG A 23 -3.55 -4.23 -8.89
C ARG A 23 -4.78 -5.13 -9.05
N ASP A 24 -4.69 -6.15 -9.92
CA ASP A 24 -5.77 -7.11 -10.13
C ASP A 24 -6.07 -7.93 -8.87
N LYS A 25 -5.03 -8.39 -8.17
CA LYS A 25 -5.18 -9.15 -6.92
C LYS A 25 -5.78 -8.30 -5.81
N ALA A 26 -5.34 -7.05 -5.65
CA ALA A 26 -5.89 -6.15 -4.65
C ALA A 26 -7.38 -5.87 -4.90
N TRP A 27 -7.79 -5.77 -6.16
CA TRP A 27 -9.20 -5.69 -6.54
C TRP A 27 -9.95 -6.97 -6.18
N GLU A 28 -9.46 -8.12 -6.66
CA GLU A 28 -10.11 -9.43 -6.47
C GLU A 28 -10.25 -9.79 -4.98
N GLU A 29 -9.27 -9.46 -4.14
CA GLU A 29 -9.34 -9.66 -2.69
C GLU A 29 -10.45 -8.83 -2.05
N VAL A 30 -10.61 -7.57 -2.45
CA VAL A 30 -11.68 -6.70 -1.92
C VAL A 30 -13.04 -7.12 -2.47
N GLU A 31 -13.12 -7.51 -3.73
CA GLU A 31 -14.30 -8.06 -4.37
C GLU A 31 -14.77 -9.34 -3.68
N LYS A 32 -13.85 -10.27 -3.40
CA LYS A 32 -14.12 -11.51 -2.66
C LYS A 32 -14.48 -11.28 -1.20
N ALA A 33 -13.93 -10.24 -0.57
CA ALA A 33 -14.27 -9.85 0.79
C ALA A 33 -15.63 -9.13 0.86
N SER A 34 -16.12 -8.61 -0.27
CA SER A 34 -17.40 -7.92 -0.34
C SER A 34 -18.55 -8.95 -0.37
N PRO A 35 -19.58 -8.81 0.49
CA PRO A 35 -20.71 -9.72 0.51
C PRO A 35 -21.52 -9.71 -0.80
N ASP A 36 -21.51 -8.58 -1.50
CA ASP A 36 -22.26 -8.36 -2.74
C ASP A 36 -21.41 -8.63 -4.00
N GLY A 37 -20.12 -8.96 -3.84
CA GLY A 37 -19.17 -9.06 -4.95
C GLY A 37 -18.90 -7.73 -5.65
N ILE A 38 -19.23 -6.60 -5.01
CA ILE A 38 -19.00 -5.26 -5.54
C ILE A 38 -17.93 -4.58 -4.68
N VAL A 39 -16.91 -4.02 -5.32
CA VAL A 39 -15.92 -3.20 -4.63
C VAL A 39 -16.53 -1.84 -4.33
N HIS A 40 -16.55 -1.43 -3.06
CA HIS A 40 -17.03 -0.11 -2.65
C HIS A 40 -15.86 0.78 -2.23
N ASP A 41 -15.90 2.05 -2.60
CA ASP A 41 -14.93 3.04 -2.15
C ASP A 41 -15.01 3.17 -0.61
N PRO A 42 -13.93 2.92 0.14
CA PRO A 42 -13.98 2.94 1.60
C PRO A 42 -14.31 4.32 2.18
N LYS A 43 -14.09 5.39 1.42
CA LYS A 43 -14.37 6.76 1.86
C LYS A 43 -15.81 7.17 1.59
N THR A 44 -16.34 6.88 0.40
CA THR A 44 -17.67 7.34 -0.03
C THR A 44 -18.74 6.27 0.00
N GLY A 45 -18.37 5.00 0.17
CA GLY A 45 -19.27 3.83 0.08
C GLY A 45 -19.79 3.55 -1.33
N ARG A 46 -19.35 4.31 -2.33
CA ARG A 46 -19.85 4.19 -3.71
C ARG A 46 -19.34 2.91 -4.35
N PRO A 47 -20.20 2.18 -5.08
CA PRO A 47 -19.73 1.05 -5.88
C PRO A 47 -18.72 1.53 -6.91
N MET A 48 -17.64 0.78 -7.05
CA MET A 48 -16.55 1.03 -7.98
C MET A 48 -16.53 -0.09 -9.03
N SER A 49 -16.13 0.26 -10.24
CA SER A 49 -15.92 -0.70 -11.32
C SER A 49 -14.44 -0.82 -11.66
N LYS A 50 -14.00 -2.04 -11.98
CA LYS A 50 -12.60 -2.30 -12.34
C LYS A 50 -12.20 -1.56 -13.63
N ASP A 51 -13.19 -1.37 -14.51
CA ASP A 51 -13.06 -0.67 -15.80
C ASP A 51 -13.02 0.87 -15.66
N GLU A 52 -13.40 1.40 -14.49
CA GLU A 52 -13.33 2.84 -14.22
C GLU A 52 -11.95 3.27 -13.72
N PRO A 53 -11.58 4.56 -13.83
CA PRO A 53 -10.33 5.06 -13.27
C PRO A 53 -10.37 5.01 -11.73
N TRP A 54 -9.71 4.01 -11.16
CA TRP A 54 -9.49 3.86 -9.72
C TRP A 54 -8.01 3.83 -9.36
N ASP A 55 -7.68 4.31 -8.16
CA ASP A 55 -6.32 4.29 -7.63
C ASP A 55 -6.15 3.14 -6.63
N MET A 56 -4.95 2.58 -6.59
CA MET A 56 -4.60 1.57 -5.59
C MET A 56 -4.16 2.27 -4.30
N GLY A 57 -5.14 2.63 -3.48
CA GLY A 57 -4.94 3.24 -2.18
C GLY A 57 -4.26 2.28 -1.19
N HIS A 58 -3.48 2.83 -0.27
CA HIS A 58 -2.91 2.02 0.83
C HIS A 58 -3.97 1.84 1.90
N LYS A 59 -4.04 0.65 2.49
CA LYS A 59 -4.86 0.44 3.68
C LYS A 59 -4.31 1.30 4.84
N PRO A 60 -5.17 1.83 5.73
CA PRO A 60 -4.73 2.53 6.92
C PRO A 60 -3.70 1.70 7.70
N GLY A 61 -2.57 2.31 8.06
CA GLY A 61 -1.46 1.63 8.76
C GLY A 61 -0.42 0.93 7.86
N TYR A 62 -0.69 0.77 6.56
CA TYR A 62 0.26 0.22 5.56
C TYR A 62 0.89 1.30 4.69
N GLU A 63 0.88 2.54 5.17
CA GLU A 63 1.41 3.69 4.44
C GLU A 63 2.88 3.50 4.10
N PHE A 64 3.27 3.96 2.90
CA PHE A 64 4.65 3.86 2.42
C PHE A 64 5.66 4.47 3.41
N ARG A 65 5.29 5.59 4.06
CA ARG A 65 6.12 6.25 5.07
C ARG A 65 6.40 5.33 6.26
N LYS A 66 5.38 4.65 6.77
CA LYS A 66 5.48 3.74 7.92
C LYS A 66 6.24 2.47 7.57
N HIS A 67 5.95 1.88 6.40
CA HIS A 67 6.70 0.73 5.88
C HIS A 67 8.19 1.06 5.76
N ARG A 68 8.54 2.21 5.17
CA ARG A 68 9.92 2.68 5.05
C ARG A 68 10.58 2.90 6.42
N ALA A 69 9.88 3.50 7.37
CA ALA A 69 10.41 3.71 8.72
C ALA A 69 10.68 2.36 9.41
N SER A 70 9.72 1.45 9.37
CA SER A 70 9.81 0.10 9.93
C SER A 70 10.87 -0.74 9.23
N ALA A 71 11.00 -0.66 7.90
CA ALA A 71 12.02 -1.36 7.13
C ALA A 71 13.44 -0.88 7.50
N ARG A 72 13.61 0.43 7.72
CA ARG A 72 14.87 1.01 8.20
C ARG A 72 15.20 0.55 9.62
N GLU A 73 14.20 0.48 10.49
CA GLU A 73 14.35 0.00 11.87
C GLU A 73 14.67 -1.49 11.93
N ARG A 74 13.95 -2.32 11.15
CA ARG A 74 14.14 -3.76 11.01
C ARG A 74 15.40 -4.13 10.22
N GLY A 75 15.99 -3.19 9.50
CA GLY A 75 17.18 -3.41 8.67
C GLY A 75 16.96 -4.44 7.54
N ILE A 76 15.75 -4.49 6.97
CA ILE A 76 15.41 -5.49 5.93
C ILE A 76 16.12 -5.20 4.61
N THR A 77 16.30 -6.23 3.78
CA THR A 77 16.89 -6.06 2.44
C THR A 77 15.93 -5.35 1.49
N ARG A 78 16.46 -4.66 0.45
CA ARG A 78 15.63 -4.05 -0.61
C ARG A 78 14.66 -5.05 -1.25
N LYS A 79 15.06 -6.31 -1.40
CA LYS A 79 14.19 -7.37 -1.93
C LYS A 79 12.99 -7.60 -1.02
N GLN A 80 13.22 -7.75 0.29
CA GLN A 80 12.13 -7.89 1.26
C GLN A 80 11.23 -6.64 1.30
N PHE A 81 11.83 -5.46 1.26
CA PHE A 81 11.08 -4.21 1.19
C PHE A 81 10.15 -4.15 -0.04
N LEU A 82 10.65 -4.57 -1.21
CA LEU A 82 9.88 -4.65 -2.44
C LEU A 82 8.83 -5.76 -2.39
N ASP A 83 9.12 -6.91 -1.79
CA ASP A 83 8.14 -7.98 -1.64
C ASP A 83 6.98 -7.55 -0.71
N GLU A 84 7.29 -6.93 0.45
CA GLU A 84 6.29 -6.32 1.35
C GLU A 84 5.51 -5.19 0.65
N HIS A 85 6.19 -4.33 -0.13
CA HIS A 85 5.53 -3.27 -0.89
C HIS A 85 4.70 -3.80 -2.06
N ASN A 86 4.98 -4.97 -2.61
CA ASN A 86 4.18 -5.55 -3.70
C ASN A 86 3.09 -6.49 -3.18
N ASN A 87 2.85 -6.54 -1.87
CA ASN A 87 1.78 -7.33 -1.31
C ASN A 87 0.40 -6.69 -1.63
N PRO A 88 -0.46 -7.33 -2.43
CA PRO A 88 -1.79 -6.81 -2.75
C PRO A 88 -2.64 -6.57 -1.50
N SER A 89 -2.39 -7.34 -0.43
CA SER A 89 -3.12 -7.24 0.84
C SER A 89 -2.98 -5.89 1.52
N HIS A 90 -1.91 -5.14 1.25
CA HIS A 90 -1.65 -3.81 1.81
C HIS A 90 -2.41 -2.71 1.07
N TYR A 91 -3.03 -3.05 -0.05
CA TYR A 91 -3.72 -2.12 -0.91
C TYR A 91 -5.21 -2.40 -0.94
N ARG A 92 -5.97 -1.39 -1.33
CA ARG A 92 -7.38 -1.51 -1.66
C ARG A 92 -7.74 -0.55 -2.81
N PRO A 93 -8.74 -0.87 -3.63
CA PRO A 93 -9.25 0.07 -4.62
C PRO A 93 -9.88 1.27 -3.91
N GLU A 94 -9.49 2.48 -4.33
CA GLU A 94 -10.08 3.73 -3.86
C GLU A 94 -10.30 4.68 -5.04
N LEU A 95 -11.27 5.58 -4.91
CA LEU A 95 -11.47 6.60 -5.93
C LEU A 95 -10.27 7.57 -5.96
N PRO A 96 -9.80 8.03 -7.13
CA PRO A 96 -8.67 8.96 -7.22
C PRO A 96 -8.93 10.30 -6.53
N SER A 97 -10.19 10.69 -6.38
CA SER A 97 -10.62 11.85 -5.59
C SER A 97 -10.46 11.61 -4.08
N SER A 98 -10.79 10.40 -3.62
CA SER A 98 -10.65 9.96 -2.23
C SER A 98 -9.18 9.87 -1.82
N ASN A 99 -8.36 9.22 -2.65
CA ASN A 99 -6.93 8.98 -2.46
C ASN A 99 -6.11 10.29 -2.43
N ARG A 100 -6.40 11.26 -3.32
CA ARG A 100 -5.68 12.55 -3.38
C ARG A 100 -6.00 13.53 -2.26
N SER A 101 -7.00 13.23 -1.42
CA SER A 101 -7.38 14.14 -0.34
C SER A 101 -6.53 13.98 0.93
N HIS A 102 -5.70 12.93 1.06
CA HIS A 102 -4.96 12.59 2.31
C HIS A 102 -5.83 12.44 3.58
N VAL A 103 -7.17 12.41 3.43
CA VAL A 103 -8.12 12.39 4.56
C VAL A 103 -8.18 11.02 5.27
N CYS A 104 -7.81 9.94 4.58
CA CYS A 104 -7.78 8.60 5.14
C CYS A 104 -6.38 8.17 5.62
N GLU A 105 -5.43 9.10 5.68
CA GLU A 105 -4.11 8.82 6.28
C GLU A 105 -4.27 8.61 7.78
N ASP A 106 -3.69 7.52 8.27
CA ASP A 106 -3.71 7.19 9.68
C ASP A 106 -2.58 7.96 10.36
N LEU A 107 -2.94 9.03 11.09
CA LEU A 107 -2.01 9.95 11.75
C LEU A 107 -1.12 9.31 12.84
N THR A 108 -1.31 8.02 13.14
CA THR A 108 -0.47 7.30 14.08
C THR A 108 0.88 6.94 13.44
N ASP A 109 1.97 6.88 14.21
CA ASP A 109 3.27 6.40 13.67
C ASP A 109 3.36 4.85 13.64
N LEU A 110 2.26 4.14 13.92
CA LEU A 110 2.25 2.69 14.03
C LEU A 110 2.14 2.02 12.66
N TYR A 111 3.19 1.31 12.27
CA TYR A 111 3.16 0.42 11.11
C TYR A 111 2.44 -0.88 11.49
N LEU A 112 1.32 -1.19 10.83
CA LEU A 112 0.44 -2.30 11.24
C LEU A 112 0.84 -3.69 10.72
N GLY A 113 1.91 -3.85 9.93
CA GLY A 113 2.51 -5.20 9.83
C GLY A 113 3.41 -5.53 8.64
N PRO A 114 4.19 -6.62 8.75
CA PRO A 114 4.48 -7.53 7.64
C PRO A 114 3.27 -8.40 7.27
#